data_AF-Q6J2K1-F1
#
_entry.id   AF-Q6J2K1-F1
#
_cell.length_a   1.000
_cell.length_b   1.000
_cell.length_c   1.000
_cell.angle_alpha   90.00
_cell.angle_beta   90.00
_cell.angle_gamma   90.00
#
_symmetry.space_group_name_H-M   'P 1'
#
loop_
_entity.id
_entity.type
_entity.pdbx_description
1 polymer ?
#
loop_
_entity_poly.entity_id
_entity_poly.type
_entity_poly.pdbx_seq_one_letter_code
_entity_poly.pdbx_strand_id
1 'polypeptide(L)'
;MIITRYDTHPIPYGVGDQVIQLVTDNVTELSLNSVPPSNLMYEVFRWALSTEVGVYLSRISEEPGKPVELLVAFDEVETEVVTGFVLYLPVATHPEACGVN
;
A
#
# COMPACT_ATOMS: atom_id res chain seq x y z
N MET A 1 10.30 -10.88 11.51
CA MET A 1 9.54 -9.87 10.78
C MET A 1 8.17 -9.85 11.44
N ILE A 2 7.70 -8.69 11.88
CA ILE A 2 6.38 -8.56 12.51
C ILE A 2 5.40 -8.07 11.44
N ILE A 3 4.29 -8.78 11.26
CA ILE A 3 3.23 -8.39 10.30
C ILE A 3 2.05 -7.84 11.10
N THR A 4 1.62 -6.62 10.75
CA THR A 4 0.42 -5.99 11.32
C THR A 4 -0.60 -5.74 10.22
N ARG A 5 -1.87 -6.06 10.49
CA ARG A 5 -2.99 -5.82 9.60
C ARG A 5 -3.79 -4.60 10.06
N TYR A 6 -4.08 -3.69 9.14
CA TYR A 6 -4.91 -2.51 9.33
C TYR A 6 -6.15 -2.62 8.43
N ASP A 7 -7.31 -2.82 9.02
CA ASP A 7 -8.59 -3.00 8.33
C ASP A 7 -9.77 -2.28 9.01
N THR A 8 -9.67 -2.06 10.32
CA THR A 8 -10.76 -1.58 11.18
C THR A 8 -10.45 -0.27 11.90
N HIS A 9 -9.22 0.24 11.77
CA HIS A 9 -8.74 1.43 12.46
C HIS A 9 -7.84 2.27 11.53
N PRO A 10 -7.81 3.60 11.70
CA PRO A 10 -6.92 4.45 10.92
C PRO A 10 -5.46 4.04 11.17
N ILE A 11 -4.66 4.07 10.10
CA ILE A 11 -3.25 3.72 10.15
C ILE A 11 -2.51 4.72 11.07
N PRO A 12 -1.61 4.26 11.96
CA PRO A 12 -0.80 5.16 12.79
C PRO A 12 -0.03 6.20 11.96
N TYR A 13 0.19 7.38 12.55
CA TYR A 13 0.95 8.45 11.93
C TYR A 13 2.34 7.95 11.51
N GLY A 14 2.76 8.26 10.28
CA GLY A 14 4.06 7.86 9.72
C GLY A 14 4.12 6.48 9.05
N VAL A 15 3.25 5.52 9.39
CA VAL A 15 3.24 4.21 8.70
C VAL A 15 2.74 4.37 7.25
N GLY A 16 1.67 5.14 7.04
CA GLY A 16 1.17 5.45 5.70
C GLY A 16 2.20 6.19 4.84
N ASP A 17 2.94 7.13 5.43
CA ASP A 17 3.99 7.88 4.73
C ASP A 17 5.14 6.97 4.29
N GLN A 18 5.56 6.04 5.16
CA GLN A 18 6.59 5.05 4.80
C GLN A 18 6.14 4.12 3.67
N VAL A 19 4.86 3.71 3.65
CA VAL A 19 4.29 2.93 2.53
C VAL A 19 4.30 3.74 1.22
N ILE A 20 3.86 5.00 1.27
CA ILE A 20 3.88 5.91 0.11
C ILE A 20 5.32 6.10 -0.39
N GLN A 21 6.29 6.25 0.50
CA GLN A 21 7.70 6.35 0.16
C GLN A 21 8.22 5.08 -0.51
N LEU A 22 7.91 3.89 0.04
CA LEU A 22 8.28 2.61 -0.58
C LEU A 22 7.71 2.47 -2.00
N VAL A 23 6.46 2.87 -2.22
CA VAL A 23 5.84 2.87 -3.56
C VAL A 23 6.55 3.83 -4.50
N THR A 24 6.86 5.02 -4.00
CA THR A 24 7.54 6.10 -4.73
C THR A 24 8.95 5.69 -5.17
N ASP A 25 9.66 4.94 -4.31
CA ASP A 25 11.03 4.51 -4.58
C ASP A 25 11.10 3.27 -5.47
N ASN A 26 10.03 2.46 -5.52
CA ASN A 26 9.95 1.22 -6.30
C ASN A 26 8.89 1.26 -7.41
N VAL A 27 8.63 2.44 -7.97
CA VAL A 27 7.57 2.62 -8.99
C VAL A 27 7.82 1.76 -10.24
N THR A 28 9.07 1.50 -10.60
CA THR A 28 9.41 0.66 -11.76
C THR A 28 8.94 -0.77 -11.54
N GLU A 29 9.12 -1.30 -10.34
CA GLU A 29 8.80 -2.68 -9.98
C GLU A 29 7.30 -2.87 -9.73
N LEU A 30 6.64 -1.85 -9.18
CA LEU A 30 5.23 -1.91 -8.78
C LEU A 30 4.27 -1.48 -9.88
N SER A 31 4.70 -0.63 -10.82
CA SER A 31 3.86 -0.18 -11.92
C SER A 31 3.63 -1.32 -12.93
N LEU A 32 2.38 -1.48 -13.38
CA LEU A 32 2.01 -2.42 -14.45
C LEU A 32 2.78 -2.19 -15.76
N ASN A 33 3.29 -0.98 -15.98
CA ASN A 33 4.02 -0.60 -17.19
C ASN A 33 5.55 -0.74 -17.04
N SER A 34 6.03 -1.09 -15.84
CA SER A 34 7.44 -1.20 -15.50
C SER A 34 8.32 -0.05 -16.00
N VAL A 35 7.87 1.19 -15.73
CA VAL A 35 8.43 2.41 -16.32
C VAL A 35 9.81 2.69 -15.74
N PRO A 36 10.91 2.65 -16.52
CA PRO A 36 12.26 2.89 -16.00
C PRO A 36 12.52 4.39 -15.78
N PRO A 37 13.50 4.76 -14.93
CA PRO A 37 13.87 6.17 -14.69
C PRO A 37 14.26 6.99 -15.93
N SER A 38 14.73 6.33 -17.00
CA SER A 38 15.07 6.99 -18.27
C SER A 38 13.85 7.39 -19.11
N ASN A 39 12.64 6.94 -18.75
CA ASN A 39 11.42 7.29 -19.45
C ASN A 39 11.02 8.74 -19.13
N LEU A 40 10.66 9.51 -20.16
CA LEU A 40 10.23 10.92 -20.01
C LEU A 40 9.02 11.10 -19.08
N MET A 41 8.17 10.08 -18.95
CA MET A 41 7.00 10.09 -18.09
C MET A 41 7.25 9.52 -16.69
N TYR A 42 8.49 9.15 -16.35
CA TYR A 42 8.80 8.47 -15.09
C TYR A 42 8.25 9.20 -13.86
N GLU A 43 8.48 10.51 -13.76
CA GLU A 43 7.98 11.31 -12.62
C GLU A 43 6.45 11.39 -12.57
N VAL A 44 5.77 11.32 -13.72
CA VAL A 44 4.31 11.26 -13.77
C VAL A 44 3.81 9.94 -13.18
N PHE A 45 4.43 8.82 -13.53
CA PHE A 45 4.08 7.53 -12.94
C PHE A 45 4.43 7.45 -11.46
N ARG A 46 5.59 7.99 -11.06
CA ARG A 46 6.03 8.07 -9.66
C ARG A 46 5.03 8.84 -8.80
N TRP A 47 4.54 9.98 -9.29
CA TRP A 47 3.46 10.73 -8.64
C TRP A 47 2.11 10.00 -8.68
N ALA A 48 1.71 9.47 -9.84
CA ALA A 48 0.37 8.89 -10.01
C ALA A 48 0.18 7.65 -9.12
N LEU A 49 1.14 6.73 -9.10
CA LEU A 49 1.02 5.48 -8.34
C LEU A 49 1.05 5.73 -6.83
N SER A 50 1.96 6.59 -6.36
CA SER A 50 2.03 6.95 -4.94
C SER A 50 0.77 7.69 -4.47
N THR A 51 0.20 8.57 -5.32
CA THR A 51 -1.07 9.25 -5.07
C THR A 51 -2.24 8.26 -5.00
N GLU A 52 -2.34 7.32 -5.94
CA GLU A 52 -3.37 6.29 -5.94
C GLU A 52 -3.33 5.46 -4.65
N VAL A 53 -2.14 5.00 -4.26
CA VAL A 53 -1.97 4.26 -2.99
C VAL A 53 -2.40 5.12 -1.81
N GLY A 54 -1.99 6.39 -1.74
CA GLY A 54 -2.42 7.32 -0.70
C GLY A 54 -3.95 7.46 -0.58
N VAL A 55 -4.66 7.47 -1.72
CA VAL A 55 -6.14 7.49 -1.74
C VAL A 55 -6.74 6.18 -1.21
N TYR A 56 -6.15 5.02 -1.48
CA TYR A 56 -6.63 3.78 -0.87
C TYR A 56 -6.35 3.74 0.63
N LEU A 57 -5.16 4.16 1.07
CA LEU A 57 -4.82 4.22 2.49
C LEU A 57 -5.78 5.13 3.28
N SER A 58 -6.23 6.24 2.70
CA SER A 58 -7.19 7.11 3.37
C SER A 58 -8.55 6.45 3.57
N ARG A 59 -8.93 5.48 2.73
CA ARG A 59 -10.23 4.80 2.76
C ARG A 59 -10.32 3.63 3.74
N ILE A 60 -9.22 3.24 4.38
CA ILE A 60 -9.25 2.18 5.38
C ILE A 60 -10.24 2.56 6.49
N SER A 61 -11.19 1.67 6.76
CA SER A 61 -12.27 1.89 7.73
C SER A 61 -13.27 3.01 7.39
N GLU A 62 -13.27 3.58 6.18
CA GLU A 62 -14.20 4.66 5.81
C GLU A 62 -15.52 4.16 5.18
N GLU A 63 -15.49 3.15 4.32
CA GLU A 63 -16.65 2.72 3.53
C GLU A 63 -17.12 1.28 3.84
N PRO A 64 -18.28 1.11 4.49
CA PRO A 64 -18.91 -0.20 4.64
C PRO A 64 -19.18 -0.86 3.28
N GLY A 65 -18.65 -2.06 3.06
CA GLY A 65 -18.83 -2.83 1.81
C GLY A 65 -17.81 -2.52 0.70
N LYS A 66 -16.89 -1.58 0.91
CA LYS A 66 -15.68 -1.41 0.09
C LYS A 66 -14.44 -1.41 0.99
N PRO A 67 -14.16 -2.54 1.64
CA PRO A 67 -13.02 -2.64 2.53
C PRO A 67 -11.73 -2.34 1.77
N VAL A 68 -10.84 -1.59 2.41
CA VAL A 68 -9.44 -1.49 2.05
C VAL A 68 -8.66 -2.02 3.23
N GLU A 69 -7.74 -2.92 2.97
CA GLU A 69 -6.92 -3.56 4.00
C GLU A 69 -5.45 -3.36 3.66
N LEU A 70 -4.66 -3.09 4.69
CA LEU A 70 -3.21 -2.95 4.57
C LEU A 70 -2.54 -3.93 5.53
N LEU A 71 -1.69 -4.81 5.01
CA LEU A 71 -0.74 -5.55 5.83
C LEU A 71 0.63 -4.89 5.71
N VAL A 72 1.30 -4.68 6.83
CA VAL A 72 2.61 -4.03 6.90
C VAL A 72 3.60 -4.95 7.58
N ALA A 73 4.75 -5.15 6.96
CA ALA A 73 5.90 -5.82 7.53
C ALA A 73 6.84 -4.79 8.14
N PHE A 74 7.15 -4.96 9.43
CA PHE A 74 8.10 -4.14 10.16
C PHE A 74 9.43 -4.86 10.35
N ASP A 75 10.51 -4.09 10.43
CA ASP A 75 11.84 -4.58 10.80
C ASP A 75 11.81 -5.27 12.18
N GLU A 76 12.68 -6.26 12.37
CA GLU A 76 12.75 -7.03 13.63
C GLU A 76 13.40 -6.27 14.78
N VAL A 77 14.32 -5.35 14.46
CA VAL A 77 15.10 -4.58 15.42
C VAL A 77 14.51 -3.18 15.55
N GLU A 78 14.27 -2.51 14.44
CA GLU A 78 13.67 -1.17 14.39
C GLU A 78 12.17 -1.29 14.08
N THR A 79 11.37 -1.67 15.07
CA THR A 79 9.96 -2.07 14.89
C THR A 79 9.01 -0.98 14.36
N GLU A 80 9.49 0.24 14.18
CA GLU A 80 8.75 1.37 13.56
C GLU A 80 9.06 1.53 12.06
N VAL A 81 10.07 0.82 11.55
CA VAL A 81 10.49 0.87 10.15
C VAL A 81 9.69 -0.13 9.33
N VAL A 82 8.99 0.37 8.32
CA VAL A 82 8.27 -0.43 7.34
C VAL A 82 9.25 -0.97 6.31
N THR A 83 9.29 -2.29 6.17
CA THR A 83 10.17 -3.00 5.22
C THR A 83 9.40 -3.59 4.04
N GLY A 84 8.08 -3.68 4.15
CA GLY A 84 7.21 -4.15 3.08
C GLY A 84 5.74 -3.98 3.42
N PHE A 85 4.88 -4.13 2.41
CA PHE A 85 3.45 -4.03 2.60
C PHE A 85 2.68 -4.84 1.55
N VAL A 86 1.42 -5.13 1.85
CA VAL A 86 0.41 -5.62 0.92
C VAL A 86 -0.82 -4.72 1.07
N LEU A 87 -1.19 -4.06 -0.02
CA LEU A 87 -2.45 -3.32 -0.11
C LEU A 87 -3.49 -4.23 -0.79
N TYR A 88 -4.56 -4.54 -0.07
CA TYR A 88 -5.59 -5.48 -0.49
C TYR A 88 -6.95 -4.78 -0.57
N LEU A 89 -7.67 -5.03 -1.66
CA LEU A 89 -9.01 -4.47 -1.94
C LEU A 89 -10.03 -5.62 -2.05
N PRO A 90 -10.57 -6.13 -0.93
CA PRO A 90 -11.51 -7.24 -0.96
C PRO A 90 -12.77 -6.91 -1.77
N VAL A 91 -13.21 -7.88 -2.57
CA VAL A 91 -14.52 -7.83 -3.22
C VAL A 91 -15.55 -8.38 -2.24
N ALA A 92 -16.38 -7.50 -1.65
CA ALA A 92 -17.30 -7.88 -0.58
C ALA A 92 -18.25 -9.05 -0.94
N THR A 93 -18.59 -9.22 -2.21
CA THR A 93 -19.49 -10.29 -2.67
C THR A 93 -18.78 -11.60 -3.01
N HIS A 94 -17.45 -11.62 -3.04
CA HIS A 94 -16.63 -12.77 -3.43
C HIS A 94 -15.42 -12.88 -2.49
N PRO A 95 -15.62 -13.28 -1.21
CA PRO A 95 -14.55 -13.36 -0.21
C PRO A 95 -13.43 -14.35 -0.60
N GLU A 96 -13.73 -15.33 -1.45
CA GLU A 96 -12.76 -16.25 -2.05
C GLU A 96 -11.88 -15.60 -3.13
N ALA A 97 -12.26 -14.42 -3.63
CA ALA A 97 -11.48 -13.69 -4.62
C ALA A 97 -10.34 -12.93 -3.92
N CYS A 98 -9.12 -13.40 -4.16
CA CYS A 98 -7.86 -12.72 -3.80
C CYS A 98 -7.65 -12.44 -2.30
N GLY A 99 -8.12 -13.30 -1.40
CA GLY A 99 -7.93 -13.11 0.05
C GLY A 99 -6.48 -13.30 0.54
N VAL A 100 -6.13 -12.57 1.61
CA VAL A 100 -4.94 -12.84 2.44
C VAL A 100 -5.42 -13.62 3.67
N ASN A 101 -5.07 -14.91 3.74
CA ASN A 101 -5.47 -15.84 4.82
C ASN A 101 -4.49 -15.83 5.99
#